data_AF-A0A087TH95-F1
#
_entry.id   AF-A0A087TH95-F1
#
_cell.length_a   1.000
_cell.length_b   1.000
_cell.length_c   1.000
_cell.angle_alpha   90.00
_cell.angle_beta   90.00
_cell.angle_gamma   90.00
#
_symmetry.space_group_name_H-M   'P 1'
#
loop_
_entity.id
_entity.type
_entity.pdbx_description
1 polymer ?
#
loop_
_entity_poly.entity_id
_entity_poly.type
_entity_poly.pdbx_seq_one_letter_code
_entity_poly.pdbx_strand_id
1 'polypeptide(L)'
;MRKEGQLIGTKHVILTFNSPDLPKSIKAGYLNCRVRPYIPNPMRCYQCQRFGHSKNWCRGKQTCARRSVVGHESENSSAVPPCINCKGEHTAFSRSCPKWNLEKKIQTTKVNNNISYAEARRLVQSTQIRPMLLNQQHLSEHKLQ
;
A
#
# COMPACT_ATOMS: atom_id res chain seq x y z
N MET A 1 7.66 13.71 -9.77
CA MET A 1 7.34 13.26 -8.38
C MET A 1 7.71 14.38 -7.41
N ARG A 2 6.98 14.63 -6.32
CA ARG A 2 7.41 15.58 -5.29
C ARG A 2 8.09 14.85 -4.12
N LYS A 3 9.31 15.23 -3.77
CA LYS A 3 10.01 14.79 -2.55
C LYS A 3 10.38 16.05 -1.78
N GLU A 4 9.94 16.13 -0.52
CA GLU A 4 10.23 17.29 0.36
C GLU A 4 9.83 18.65 -0.25
N GLY A 5 8.72 18.68 -1.00
CA GLY A 5 8.22 19.91 -1.65
C GLY A 5 8.83 20.20 -3.02
N GLN A 6 9.98 19.61 -3.35
CA GLN A 6 10.64 19.82 -4.64
C GLN A 6 10.11 18.86 -5.72
N LEU A 7 9.85 19.38 -6.91
CA LEU A 7 9.52 18.57 -8.09
C LEU A 7 10.79 17.90 -8.64
N ILE A 8 10.85 16.58 -8.51
CA ILE A 8 11.90 15.74 -9.11
C ILE A 8 11.37 15.18 -10.43
N GLY A 9 12.12 15.43 -11.51
CA GLY A 9 11.90 14.81 -12.81
C GLY A 9 12.05 13.30 -12.74
N THR A 10 11.06 12.56 -13.23
CA THR A 10 11.08 11.09 -13.26
C THR A 10 11.11 10.60 -14.70
N LYS A 11 11.86 9.52 -14.95
CA LYS A 11 11.85 8.83 -16.26
C LYS A 11 10.53 8.10 -16.57
N HIS A 12 9.58 8.11 -15.62
CA HIS A 12 8.30 7.43 -15.74
C HIS A 12 7.16 8.42 -15.95
N VAL A 13 6.27 8.07 -16.87
CA VAL A 13 5.02 8.77 -17.15
C VAL A 13 3.86 7.83 -16.83
N ILE A 14 2.81 8.36 -16.21
CA ILE A 14 1.56 7.62 -15.99
C ILE A 14 0.57 8.10 -17.04
N LEU A 15 -0.01 7.14 -17.77
CA LEU A 15 -1.02 7.38 -18.79
C LEU A 15 -2.34 6.79 -18.32
N THR A 16 -3.44 7.46 -18.62
CA THR A 16 -4.79 6.99 -18.36
C THR A 16 -5.49 6.73 -19.68
N PHE A 17 -6.06 5.55 -19.84
CA PHE A 17 -6.76 5.13 -21.04
C PHE A 17 -8.26 5.04 -20.74
N ASN A 18 -9.10 5.44 -21.70
CA ASN A 18 -10.55 5.29 -21.58
C ASN A 18 -11.01 3.90 -22.04
N SER A 19 -10.35 2.86 -21.52
CA SER A 19 -10.59 1.45 -21.84
C SER A 19 -10.27 0.60 -20.61
N PRO A 20 -11.04 -0.48 -20.34
CA PRO A 20 -10.73 -1.41 -19.26
C PRO A 20 -9.44 -2.19 -19.53
N ASP A 21 -9.13 -2.45 -20.80
CA ASP A 21 -7.95 -3.19 -21.22
C ASP A 21 -6.78 -2.26 -21.55
N LEU A 22 -5.61 -2.63 -21.07
CA LEU A 22 -4.37 -1.89 -21.26
C LEU A 22 -3.71 -2.27 -22.60
N PRO A 23 -3.39 -1.31 -23.48
CA PRO A 23 -2.68 -1.64 -24.72
C PRO A 23 -1.28 -2.16 -24.39
N LYS A 24 -0.76 -3.10 -25.20
CA LYS A 24 0.59 -3.66 -25.00
C LYS A 24 1.70 -2.62 -25.18
N SER A 25 1.48 -1.67 -26.09
CA SER A 25 2.41 -0.57 -26.35
C SER A 25 1.68 0.67 -26.89
N ILE A 26 2.32 1.83 -26.80
CA ILE A 26 1.90 3.08 -27.42
C ILE A 26 3.03 3.67 -28.27
N LYS A 27 2.69 4.46 -29.29
CA LYS A 27 3.67 5.28 -30.00
C LYS A 27 3.76 6.66 -29.36
N ALA A 28 4.99 7.11 -29.10
CA ALA A 28 5.29 8.46 -28.65
C ALA A 28 6.34 9.05 -29.61
N GLY A 29 5.87 9.83 -30.60
CA GLY A 29 6.70 10.20 -31.75
C GLY A 29 7.15 8.94 -32.51
N TYR A 30 8.47 8.79 -32.69
CA TYR A 30 9.08 7.63 -33.36
C TYR A 30 9.35 6.44 -32.43
N LEU A 31 9.00 6.54 -31.14
CA LEU A 31 9.27 5.50 -30.14
C LEU A 31 8.05 4.60 -29.94
N ASN A 32 8.28 3.29 -29.86
CA ASN A 32 7.27 2.32 -29.41
C ASN A 32 7.50 1.94 -27.94
N CYS A 33 6.66 2.47 -27.05
CA CYS A 33 6.82 2.32 -25.60
C CYS A 33 5.91 1.21 -25.08
N ARG A 34 6.49 0.17 -24.47
CA ARG A 34 5.70 -0.87 -23.77
C ARG A 34 4.97 -0.26 -22.59
N VAL A 35 3.68 -0.57 -22.47
CA VAL A 35 2.87 -0.13 -21.33
C VAL A 35 2.86 -1.24 -20.27
N ARG A 36 2.87 -0.84 -19.01
CA ARG A 36 2.72 -1.74 -17.86
C ARG A 36 1.62 -1.20 -16.95
N PRO A 37 0.86 -2.07 -16.27
CA PRO A 37 -0.13 -1.62 -15.30
C PRO A 37 0.51 -0.73 -14.23
N TYR A 38 -0.13 0.39 -13.92
CA TYR A 38 0.28 1.25 -12.82
C TYR A 38 -0.28 0.71 -11.50
N ILE A 39 0.61 0.32 -10.58
CA ILE A 39 0.23 -0.11 -9.24
C ILE A 39 0.37 1.10 -8.29
N PRO A 40 -0.73 1.75 -7.90
CA PRO A 40 -0.67 2.91 -6.99
C PRO A 40 -0.09 2.53 -5.63
N ASN A 41 0.39 3.54 -4.90
CA ASN A 41 0.73 3.34 -3.49
C ASN A 41 -0.54 3.10 -2.66
N PRO A 42 -0.43 2.40 -1.52
CA PRO A 42 -1.53 2.25 -0.57
C PRO A 42 -2.22 3.58 -0.25
N MET A 43 -3.54 3.59 -0.32
CA MET A 43 -4.33 4.77 0.05
C MET A 43 -4.23 4.98 1.56
N ARG A 44 -3.58 6.08 1.95
CA ARG A 44 -3.51 6.54 3.34
C ARG A 44 -4.44 7.73 3.52
N CYS A 45 -5.23 7.71 4.57
CA CYS A 45 -6.01 8.85 4.98
C CYS A 45 -5.07 9.96 5.48
N TYR A 46 -5.11 11.14 4.86
CA TYR A 46 -4.27 12.28 5.26
C TYR A 46 -4.72 12.95 6.57
N GLN A 47 -5.88 12.58 7.09
CA GLN A 47 -6.39 13.04 8.39
C GLN A 47 -5.93 12.12 9.52
N CYS A 48 -6.33 10.85 9.51
CA CYS A 48 -6.02 9.93 10.62
C CYS A 48 -4.79 9.04 10.39
N GLN A 49 -4.12 9.13 9.24
CA GLN A 49 -2.93 8.34 8.85
C GLN A 49 -3.13 6.82 8.70
N ARG A 50 -4.36 6.32 8.84
CA ARG A 50 -4.69 4.90 8.62
C ARG A 50 -4.89 4.59 7.13
N PHE A 51 -4.66 3.33 6.75
CA PHE A 51 -4.93 2.86 5.39
C PHE A 51 -6.41 2.54 5.15
N GLY A 52 -6.82 2.54 3.88
CA GLY A 52 -8.10 1.97 3.44
C GLY A 52 -9.28 2.93 3.32
N HIS A 53 -9.10 4.23 3.59
CA HIS A 53 -10.13 5.25 3.37
C HIS A 53 -9.53 6.62 3.02
N SER A 54 -10.34 7.46 2.39
CA SER A 54 -9.99 8.86 2.07
C SER A 54 -10.34 9.78 3.24
N LYS A 55 -9.89 11.05 3.17
CA LYS A 55 -10.21 12.08 4.16
C LYS A 55 -11.73 12.30 4.28
N ASN A 56 -12.45 12.29 3.17
CA ASN A 56 -13.89 12.59 3.12
C ASN A 56 -14.75 11.56 3.86
N TRP A 57 -14.25 10.32 4.01
CA TRP A 57 -14.93 9.25 4.75
C TRP A 57 -14.25 8.96 6.11
N CYS A 58 -13.39 9.88 6.57
CA CYS A 58 -12.65 9.66 7.80
C CYS A 58 -13.50 10.00 9.02
N ARG A 59 -13.65 9.02 9.92
CA ARG A 59 -14.23 9.21 11.27
C ARG A 59 -13.18 9.38 12.36
N GLY A 60 -11.90 9.48 11.98
CA GLY A 60 -10.77 9.59 12.90
C GLY A 60 -10.39 11.04 13.18
N LYS A 61 -9.67 11.24 14.28
CA LYS A 61 -9.09 12.55 14.64
C LYS A 61 -7.88 12.90 13.74
N GLN A 62 -7.53 14.19 13.69
CA GLN A 62 -6.32 14.64 13.00
C GLN A 62 -5.08 14.05 13.68
N THR A 63 -4.26 13.38 12.89
CA THR A 63 -3.07 12.67 13.32
C THR A 63 -1.90 13.11 12.45
N CYS A 64 -0.79 13.52 13.08
CA CYS A 64 0.39 13.97 12.37
C CYS A 64 1.02 12.83 11.55
N ALA A 65 1.37 13.06 10.28
CA ALA A 65 1.96 12.02 9.41
C ALA A 65 3.36 11.57 9.85
N ARG A 66 4.14 12.49 10.44
CA ARG A 66 5.50 12.22 10.94
C ARG A 66 5.46 11.55 12.31
N ARG A 67 4.50 11.94 13.15
CA ARG A 67 4.44 11.54 14.56
C ARG A 67 3.36 10.50 14.85
N SER A 68 2.44 10.17 13.94
CA SER A 68 1.33 9.23 14.24
C SER A 68 0.54 9.57 15.54
N VAL A 69 0.67 10.78 16.10
CA VAL A 69 0.04 11.26 17.34
C VAL A 69 -1.15 12.15 16.98
N VAL A 70 -2.22 11.99 17.74
CA VAL A 70 -3.46 12.76 17.60
C VAL A 70 -3.27 14.16 18.18
N GLY A 71 -3.71 15.21 17.47
CA GLY A 71 -3.91 16.54 18.05
C GLY A 71 -2.70 17.49 18.10
N HIS A 72 -1.60 17.22 17.39
CA HIS A 72 -0.48 18.18 17.30
C HIS A 72 -0.31 18.78 15.89
N GLU A 73 -0.34 20.10 15.80
CA GLU A 73 0.35 20.88 14.76
C GLU A 73 1.79 21.10 15.23
N SER A 74 2.73 20.31 14.67
CA SER A 74 4.16 20.61 14.64
C SER A 74 4.80 21.21 15.91
N GLU A 75 5.14 20.38 16.90
CA GLU A 75 6.13 20.78 17.91
C GLU A 75 7.20 19.71 18.13
N ASN A 76 8.42 20.22 18.23
CA ASN A 76 9.70 19.58 17.96
C ASN A 76 10.11 18.64 19.11
N SER A 77 9.63 17.40 19.10
CA SER A 77 10.09 16.35 20.03
C SER A 77 10.87 15.27 19.28
N SER A 78 12.06 14.91 19.78
CA SER A 78 13.08 14.12 19.07
C SER A 78 12.80 12.61 18.97
N ALA A 79 11.86 12.05 19.73
CA ALA A 79 11.63 10.60 19.78
C ALA A 79 10.56 10.17 18.77
N VAL A 80 10.88 9.41 17.71
CA VAL A 80 9.91 8.98 16.66
C VAL A 80 8.82 8.09 17.29
N PRO A 81 7.58 8.57 17.40
CA PRO A 81 6.48 7.81 17.98
C PRO A 81 6.05 6.64 17.08
N PRO A 82 5.43 5.61 17.69
CA PRO A 82 5.09 4.37 17.00
C PRO A 82 4.07 4.58 15.89
N CYS A 83 4.25 3.87 14.79
CA CYS A 83 3.36 3.88 13.64
C CYS A 83 1.91 3.56 14.05
N ILE A 84 0.94 4.39 13.67
CA ILE A 84 -0.48 4.14 13.98
C ILE A 84 -1.02 2.83 13.37
N ASN A 85 -0.40 2.33 12.30
CA ASN A 85 -0.87 1.14 11.58
C ASN A 85 -0.33 -0.17 12.16
N CYS A 86 0.94 -0.22 12.59
CA CYS A 86 1.60 -1.44 13.06
C CYS A 86 2.34 -1.32 14.39
N LYS A 87 2.32 -0.13 15.02
CA LYS A 87 2.99 0.20 16.29
C LYS A 87 4.53 0.12 16.27
N GLY A 88 5.16 -0.05 15.11
CA GLY A 88 6.62 -0.05 14.96
C GLY A 88 7.26 1.34 14.95
N GLU A 89 8.57 1.41 15.17
CA GLU A 89 9.36 2.65 15.27
C GLU A 89 9.65 3.28 13.90
N HIS A 90 8.61 3.75 13.23
CA HIS A 90 8.72 4.45 11.96
C HIS A 90 7.46 5.31 11.70
N THR A 91 7.54 6.21 10.72
CA THR A 91 6.41 7.04 10.32
C THR A 91 5.26 6.21 9.71
N ALA A 92 4.04 6.76 9.71
CA ALA A 92 2.87 6.08 9.18
C ALA A 92 2.92 5.83 7.65
N PHE A 93 3.82 6.52 6.93
CA PHE A 93 4.02 6.40 5.50
C PHE A 93 5.28 5.59 5.13
N SER A 94 5.99 5.01 6.10
CA SER A 94 7.17 4.20 5.83
C SER A 94 6.85 2.96 5.00
N ARG A 95 7.71 2.68 4.00
CA ARG A 95 7.65 1.44 3.20
C ARG A 95 8.13 0.20 3.98
N SER A 96 8.82 0.38 5.11
CA SER A 96 9.18 -0.72 6.00
C SER A 96 7.99 -1.25 6.83
N CYS A 97 6.86 -0.53 6.84
CA CYS A 97 5.69 -0.91 7.62
C CYS A 97 5.07 -2.23 7.10
N PRO A 98 4.87 -3.25 7.95
CA PRO A 98 4.21 -4.50 7.55
C PRO A 98 2.79 -4.29 7.00
N LYS A 99 2.05 -3.34 7.58
CA LYS A 99 0.71 -2.98 7.06
C LYS A 99 0.79 -2.28 5.70
N TRP A 100 1.81 -1.45 5.46
CA TRP A 100 2.02 -0.86 4.14
C TRP A 100 2.30 -1.93 3.09
N ASN A 101 3.15 -2.91 3.41
CA ASN A 101 3.46 -4.04 2.52
C ASN A 101 2.22 -4.88 2.21
N LEU A 102 1.39 -5.17 3.21
CA LEU A 102 0.12 -5.86 3.03
C LEU A 102 -0.80 -5.08 2.08
N GLU A 103 -1.01 -3.79 2.34
CA GLU A 103 -1.84 -2.94 1.50
C GLU A 103 -1.28 -2.79 0.08
N LYS A 104 0.04 -2.77 -0.08
CA LYS A 104 0.69 -2.75 -1.40
C LYS A 104 0.42 -4.06 -2.13
N LYS A 105 0.50 -5.20 -1.45
CA LYS A 105 0.15 -6.52 -2.04
C LYS A 105 -1.30 -6.56 -2.49
N ILE A 106 -2.23 -6.06 -1.67
CA ILE A 106 -3.66 -5.96 -2.04
C ILE A 106 -3.84 -5.10 -3.30
N GLN A 107 -3.20 -3.94 -3.38
CA GLN A 107 -3.27 -3.07 -4.57
C GLN A 107 -2.66 -3.74 -5.81
N THR A 108 -1.54 -4.45 -5.66
CA THR A 108 -0.93 -5.23 -6.75
C THR A 108 -1.88 -6.30 -7.25
N THR A 109 -2.47 -7.11 -6.36
CA THR A 109 -3.43 -8.16 -6.73
C THR A 109 -4.67 -7.58 -7.40
N LYS A 110 -5.20 -6.47 -6.87
CA LYS A 110 -6.34 -5.76 -7.46
C LYS A 110 -6.08 -5.39 -8.92
N VAL A 111 -4.92 -4.76 -9.19
CA VAL A 111 -4.56 -4.28 -10.54
C VAL A 111 -4.25 -5.43 -11.48
N ASN A 112 -3.46 -6.42 -11.03
CA ASN A 112 -3.03 -7.52 -11.89
C ASN A 112 -4.17 -8.46 -12.28
N ASN A 113 -5.14 -8.66 -11.40
CA ASN A 113 -6.26 -9.56 -11.65
C ASN A 113 -7.52 -8.84 -12.13
N ASN A 114 -7.49 -7.51 -12.20
CA ASN A 114 -8.64 -6.67 -12.55
C ASN A 114 -9.91 -6.96 -11.71
N ILE A 115 -9.75 -7.02 -10.39
CA ILE A 115 -10.83 -7.32 -9.42
C ILE A 115 -11.07 -6.16 -8.46
N SER A 116 -12.15 -6.22 -7.69
CA SER A 116 -12.41 -5.21 -6.66
C SER A 116 -11.36 -5.27 -5.54
N TYR A 117 -11.21 -4.15 -4.80
CA TYR A 117 -10.31 -4.10 -3.65
C TYR A 117 -10.71 -5.10 -2.54
N ALA A 118 -12.02 -5.29 -2.32
CA ALA A 118 -12.54 -6.22 -1.33
C ALA A 118 -12.19 -7.67 -1.69
N GLU A 119 -12.31 -8.05 -2.96
CA GLU A 119 -11.92 -9.37 -3.45
C GLU A 119 -10.41 -9.59 -3.35
N ALA A 120 -9.60 -8.62 -3.79
CA ALA A 120 -8.14 -8.69 -3.68
C ALA A 120 -7.69 -8.86 -2.22
N ARG A 121 -8.32 -8.14 -1.28
CA ARG A 121 -8.06 -8.28 0.16
C ARG A 121 -8.36 -9.71 0.65
N ARG A 122 -9.50 -10.27 0.28
CA ARG A 122 -9.88 -11.66 0.62
C ARG A 122 -8.85 -12.67 0.11
N LEU A 123 -8.40 -12.54 -1.15
CA LEU A 123 -7.41 -13.44 -1.75
C LEU A 123 -6.03 -13.35 -1.08
N VAL A 124 -5.57 -12.14 -0.76
CA VAL A 124 -4.27 -11.95 -0.08
C VAL A 124 -4.31 -12.55 1.32
N GLN A 125 -5.42 -12.37 2.04
CA GLN A 125 -5.62 -12.93 3.38
C GLN A 125 -5.72 -14.47 3.35
N SER A 126 -6.47 -15.05 2.43
CA SER A 126 -6.58 -16.52 2.31
C SER A 126 -5.25 -17.18 1.96
N THR A 127 -4.44 -16.53 1.11
CA THR A 127 -3.09 -16.99 0.77
C THR A 127 -2.11 -16.90 1.93
N GLN A 128 -2.31 -15.98 2.88
CA GLN A 128 -1.50 -15.94 4.11
C GLN A 128 -1.89 -17.04 5.12
N ILE A 129 -3.14 -17.51 5.09
CA ILE A 129 -3.63 -18.59 5.95
C ILE A 129 -3.20 -19.98 5.43
N ARG A 130 -3.15 -20.17 4.10
CA ARG A 130 -2.71 -21.44 3.48
C ARG A 130 -1.36 -22.00 3.96
N PRO A 131 -0.26 -21.21 4.08
CA PRO A 131 1.00 -21.73 4.61
C PRO A 131 0.92 -22.09 6.10
N MET A 132 0.00 -21.51 6.87
CA MET A 132 -0.17 -21.87 8.29
C MET A 132 -0.89 -23.22 8.47
N LEU A 133 -1.83 -23.55 7.58
CA LEU A 133 -2.55 -24.83 7.62
C LEU A 133 -1.69 -26.00 7.12
N LEU A 134 -0.86 -25.78 6.09
CA LEU A 134 0.11 -26.78 5.61
C LEU A 134 1.16 -27.13 6.67
N ASN A 135 1.64 -26.15 7.44
CA ASN A 135 2.58 -26.41 8.54
C ASN A 135 1.95 -27.21 9.70
N GLN A 136 0.63 -27.12 9.92
CA GLN A 136 -0.04 -27.88 10.97
C GLN A 136 -0.19 -29.37 10.62
N GLN A 137 -0.36 -29.71 9.35
CA GLN A 137 -0.45 -31.10 8.89
C GLN A 137 0.88 -31.84 9.03
N HIS A 138 2.00 -31.16 8.78
CA HIS A 138 3.35 -31.73 8.93
C HIS A 138 3.78 -31.93 10.40
N LEU A 139 3.16 -31.22 11.36
CA LEU A 139 3.42 -31.37 12.80
C LEU A 139 2.58 -32.49 13.44
N SER A 140 1.46 -32.89 12.83
CA SER A 140 0.65 -34.03 13.29
C SER A 140 1.21 -35.38 12.87
N GLU A 141 1.98 -35.46 11.79
CA GLU A 141 2.56 -36.71 11.29
C GLU A 141 3.82 -37.14 12.05
N HIS A 142 4.47 -36.21 12.77
CA HIS A 142 5.73 -36.46 13.48
C HIS A 142 5.56 -36.84 14.97
N LYS A 143 4.33 -37.16 15.40
CA LYS A 143 3.98 -37.58 16.79
C LYS A 143 3.55 -39.03 16.91
N LEU A 144 3.72 -39.85 15.87
CA LEU A 144 3.37 -41.27 15.86
C LEU A 144 4.59 -42.21 15.79
N GLN A 145 5.76 -41.73 16.21
CA GLN A 145 6.97 -42.54 16.44
C GLN A 145 7.55 -42.27 17.82
#